data_AF-A0A5C5WW85-F1
#
_entry.id   AF-A0A5C5WW85-F1
#
_cell.length_a   1.000
_cell.length_b   1.000
_cell.length_c   1.000
_cell.angle_alpha   90.00
_cell.angle_beta   90.00
_cell.angle_gamma   90.00
#
_symmetry.space_group_name_H-M   'P 1'
#
loop_
_entity.id
_entity.type
_entity.pdbx_description
1 polymer ?
#
loop_
_entity_poly.entity_id
_entity_poly.type
_entity_poly.pdbx_seq_one_letter_code
_entity_poly.pdbx_strand_id
1 'polypeptide(L)'
;MLRLTLLTLSFSAAFLSPASAQLIFQESQQQSTGDAFAESSSVGGFLRGDNFFFNFPGGGPMLPPFAGEALGGGGGLSGGVGFAGGGVSGGLNFNFAQGSTRSFGSTSAGVTTMDGYPGSIQSGTVRPFVTSVTPIVSQLQQRADAFAAIGRQQLADLRQSQASLADRRLQSHLNRAISADSDGDYRVAIANYNRAIAASGGSLRFQLEQRVETLKNLIREERIQKRQSSVANKPQPALAPVPEPVPEPEPEPVPEQ
;
A
#
# COMPACT_ATOMS: atom_id res chain seq x y z
N MET A 1 -48.82 106.72 26.57
CA MET A 1 -47.72 106.58 25.59
C MET A 1 -47.40 105.11 25.43
N LEU A 2 -47.86 104.47 24.35
CA LEU A 2 -47.65 103.05 24.07
C LEU A 2 -46.67 102.94 22.89
N ARG A 3 -45.48 102.37 23.10
CA ARG A 3 -44.51 102.10 22.03
C ARG A 3 -44.79 100.71 21.45
N LEU A 4 -45.15 100.69 20.16
CA LEU A 4 -45.37 99.48 19.38
C LEU A 4 -44.04 99.12 18.67
N THR A 5 -43.39 98.06 19.13
CA THR A 5 -42.13 97.56 18.55
C THR A 5 -42.44 96.49 17.51
N LEU A 6 -42.21 96.80 16.23
CA LEU A 6 -42.47 95.89 15.11
C LEU A 6 -41.28 94.92 14.97
N LEU A 7 -41.51 93.63 15.22
CA LEU A 7 -40.51 92.56 15.07
C LEU A 7 -40.64 91.96 13.66
N THR A 8 -39.73 92.32 12.75
CA THR A 8 -39.65 91.72 11.41
C THR A 8 -38.91 90.39 11.47
N LEU A 9 -39.63 89.29 11.31
CA LEU A 9 -39.09 87.94 11.17
C LEU A 9 -38.66 87.72 9.70
N SER A 10 -37.36 87.65 9.44
CA SER A 10 -36.82 87.29 8.11
C SER A 10 -36.72 85.77 7.99
N PHE A 11 -37.57 85.17 7.16
CA PHE A 11 -37.56 83.72 6.90
C PHE A 11 -36.66 83.45 5.68
N SER A 12 -35.41 83.01 5.91
CA SER A 12 -34.51 82.58 4.85
C SER A 12 -34.89 81.18 4.37
N ALA A 13 -35.58 81.10 3.22
CA ALA A 13 -35.81 79.84 2.53
C ALA A 13 -34.49 79.33 1.94
N ALA A 14 -33.89 78.32 2.58
CA ALA A 14 -32.76 77.60 2.00
C ALA A 14 -33.25 76.78 0.80
N PHE A 15 -32.96 77.25 -0.41
CA PHE A 15 -33.10 76.46 -1.63
C PHE A 15 -32.05 75.34 -1.60
N LEU A 16 -32.47 74.10 -1.36
CA LEU A 16 -31.64 72.93 -1.62
C LEU A 16 -31.53 72.75 -3.13
N SER A 17 -30.36 73.06 -3.70
CA SER A 17 -30.04 72.68 -5.07
C SER A 17 -30.03 71.15 -5.18
N PRO A 18 -30.68 70.55 -6.19
CA PRO A 18 -30.52 69.12 -6.44
C PRO A 18 -29.05 68.88 -6.85
N ALA A 19 -28.31 68.19 -5.99
CA ALA A 19 -26.98 67.71 -6.31
C ALA A 19 -27.12 66.60 -7.37
N SER A 20 -26.91 66.95 -8.63
CA SER A 20 -26.83 65.99 -9.73
C SER A 20 -25.57 65.15 -9.53
N ALA A 21 -25.69 64.03 -8.83
CA ALA A 21 -24.58 63.09 -8.67
C ALA A 21 -24.26 62.45 -10.02
N GLN A 22 -23.06 62.71 -10.53
CA GLN A 22 -22.58 62.07 -11.75
C GLN A 22 -22.28 60.60 -11.46
N LEU A 23 -22.75 59.70 -12.33
CA LEU A 23 -22.42 58.28 -12.25
C LEU A 23 -21.07 58.05 -12.94
N ILE A 24 -20.17 57.33 -12.26
CA ILE A 24 -18.85 56.96 -12.75
C ILE A 24 -18.82 55.42 -12.83
N PHE A 25 -18.47 54.88 -14.00
CA PHE A 25 -18.23 53.46 -14.19
C PHE A 25 -16.72 53.21 -14.21
N GLN A 26 -16.24 52.34 -13.33
CA GLN A 26 -14.84 51.95 -13.23
C GLN A 26 -14.70 50.44 -13.41
N GLU A 27 -13.92 50.01 -14.39
CA GLU A 27 -13.61 48.60 -14.66
C GLU A 27 -12.14 48.29 -14.36
N SER A 28 -11.87 47.15 -13.72
CA SER A 28 -10.53 46.58 -13.62
C SER A 28 -10.49 45.20 -14.30
N GLN A 29 -9.43 44.97 -15.06
CA GLN A 29 -9.20 43.69 -15.74
C GLN A 29 -8.05 42.97 -15.06
N GLN A 30 -8.30 41.74 -14.64
CA GLN A 30 -7.29 40.82 -14.12
C GLN A 30 -7.10 39.69 -15.13
N GLN A 31 -5.87 39.53 -15.60
CA GLN A 31 -5.48 38.44 -16.49
C GLN A 31 -4.47 37.55 -15.77
N SER A 32 -4.68 36.24 -15.82
CA SER A 32 -3.79 35.23 -15.27
C SER A 32 -3.47 34.22 -16.36
N THR A 33 -2.21 34.19 -16.76
CA THR A 33 -1.67 33.19 -17.69
C THR A 33 -0.72 32.31 -16.89
N GLY A 34 -0.94 31.00 -16.92
CA GLY A 34 -0.10 30.02 -16.23
C GLY A 34 0.25 28.89 -17.16
N ASP A 35 1.54 28.70 -17.40
CA ASP A 35 2.09 27.56 -18.13
C ASP A 35 2.82 26.65 -17.13
N ALA A 36 2.50 25.36 -17.16
CA ALA A 36 3.16 24.34 -16.36
C ALA A 36 3.62 23.20 -17.26
N PHE A 37 4.84 22.72 -17.02
CA PHE A 37 5.39 21.53 -17.63
C PHE A 37 5.75 20.54 -16.52
N ALA A 38 5.39 19.28 -16.71
CA ALA A 38 5.64 18.22 -15.75
C ALA A 38 6.17 16.99 -16.47
N GLU A 39 7.28 16.47 -15.95
CA GLU A 39 7.83 15.17 -16.30
C GLU A 39 7.87 14.30 -15.05
N SER A 40 7.37 13.08 -15.16
CA SER A 40 7.46 12.06 -14.14
C SER A 40 8.22 10.89 -14.74
N SER A 41 9.41 10.61 -14.21
CA SER A 41 10.19 9.42 -14.54
C SER A 41 10.49 8.74 -13.23
N SER A 42 9.94 7.54 -13.05
CA SER A 42 10.06 6.81 -11.81
C SER A 42 10.22 5.33 -12.10
N VAL A 43 11.17 4.71 -11.41
CA VAL A 43 11.36 3.27 -11.39
C VAL A 43 11.26 2.82 -9.94
N GLY A 44 10.40 1.86 -9.68
CA GLY A 44 10.22 1.30 -8.36
C GLY A 44 10.00 -0.18 -8.43
N GLY A 45 9.84 -0.80 -7.26
CA GLY A 45 9.69 -2.23 -7.22
C GLY A 45 9.57 -2.74 -5.82
N PHE A 46 9.29 -4.03 -5.70
CA PHE A 46 9.21 -4.68 -4.42
C PHE A 46 9.85 -6.05 -4.50
N LEU A 47 10.33 -6.51 -3.36
CA LEU A 47 10.89 -7.84 -3.14
C LEU A 47 10.31 -8.34 -1.82
N ARG A 48 9.80 -9.56 -1.82
CA ARG A 48 9.16 -10.19 -0.67
C ARG A 48 9.60 -11.64 -0.61
N GLY A 49 10.15 -12.06 0.52
CA GLY A 49 10.40 -13.46 0.80
C GLY A 49 9.75 -13.92 2.09
N ASP A 50 10.12 -15.12 2.52
CA ASP A 50 9.69 -15.67 3.80
C ASP A 50 10.26 -14.82 4.95
N ASN A 51 9.40 -13.95 5.50
CA ASN A 51 9.64 -13.03 6.62
C ASN A 51 10.45 -11.76 6.34
N PHE A 52 10.67 -11.38 5.08
CA PHE A 52 11.24 -10.07 4.76
C PHE A 52 10.52 -9.42 3.59
N PHE A 53 10.57 -8.09 3.55
CA PHE A 53 10.10 -7.30 2.43
C PHE A 53 10.98 -6.07 2.23
N PHE A 54 11.18 -5.71 0.97
CA PHE A 54 11.83 -4.48 0.53
C PHE A 54 10.91 -3.80 -0.46
N ASN A 55 10.71 -2.50 -0.29
CA ASN A 55 9.96 -1.67 -1.21
C ASN A 55 10.87 -0.53 -1.66
N PHE A 56 11.07 -0.42 -2.97
CA PHE A 56 11.78 0.67 -3.59
C PHE A 56 10.73 1.68 -4.04
N PRO A 57 10.55 2.79 -3.31
CA PRO A 57 9.61 3.83 -3.73
C PRO A 57 10.05 4.37 -5.09
N GLY A 58 9.09 4.48 -6.03
CA GLY A 58 9.37 4.97 -7.38
C GLY A 58 8.58 4.30 -8.51
N GLY A 59 7.57 3.48 -8.25
CA GLY A 59 6.86 2.73 -9.31
C GLY A 59 5.36 3.04 -9.42
N GLY A 60 4.85 3.93 -8.58
CA GLY A 60 3.46 4.39 -8.64
C GLY A 60 3.37 5.76 -9.31
N PRO A 61 2.26 6.10 -9.97
CA PRO A 61 2.07 7.41 -10.57
C PRO A 61 2.04 8.46 -9.44
N MET A 62 3.19 9.07 -9.14
CA MET A 62 3.22 10.29 -8.35
C MET A 62 2.68 11.39 -9.25
N LEU A 63 1.36 11.61 -9.22
CA LEU A 63 0.77 12.80 -9.80
C LEU A 63 1.34 14.02 -9.05
N PRO A 64 2.02 14.95 -9.73
CA PRO A 64 2.37 16.23 -9.15
C PRO A 64 1.10 16.92 -8.64
N PRO A 65 1.15 17.61 -7.48
CA PRO A 65 -0.01 18.21 -6.82
C PRO A 65 -0.75 19.28 -7.65
N PHE A 66 -0.20 19.69 -8.79
CA PHE A 66 -0.78 20.67 -9.70
C PHE A 66 -1.11 20.13 -11.10
N ALA A 67 -0.85 18.84 -11.39
CA ALA A 67 -0.94 18.34 -12.75
C ALA A 67 -2.36 17.96 -13.23
N GLY A 68 -3.35 17.94 -12.34
CA GLY A 68 -4.72 17.53 -12.67
C GLY A 68 -4.78 16.16 -13.36
N GLU A 69 -5.96 15.79 -13.85
CA GLU A 69 -6.20 14.52 -14.55
C GLU A 69 -5.35 14.34 -15.84
N ALA A 70 -4.61 15.36 -16.28
CA ALA A 70 -3.79 15.33 -17.49
C ALA A 70 -2.62 14.32 -17.43
N LEU A 71 -2.07 14.03 -16.23
CA LEU A 71 -1.05 12.98 -16.08
C LEU A 71 -1.62 11.61 -15.68
N GLY A 72 -2.89 11.55 -15.24
CA GLY A 72 -3.58 10.30 -14.92
C GLY A 72 -4.34 9.67 -16.09
N GLY A 73 -4.61 10.45 -17.16
CA GLY A 73 -5.53 10.09 -18.23
C GLY A 73 -4.92 9.63 -19.57
N GLY A 74 -3.60 9.38 -19.67
CA GLY A 74 -3.04 8.73 -20.87
C GLY A 74 -1.81 9.36 -21.54
N GLY A 75 -1.07 10.26 -20.87
CA GLY A 75 0.13 10.90 -21.41
C GLY A 75 1.48 10.23 -21.09
N GLY A 76 1.50 8.93 -20.78
CA GLY A 76 2.72 8.27 -20.30
C GLY A 76 2.80 6.77 -20.56
N LEU A 77 4.03 6.25 -20.59
CA LEU A 77 4.37 4.84 -20.66
C LEU A 77 4.59 4.31 -19.24
N SER A 78 3.73 3.39 -18.80
CA SER A 78 3.91 2.66 -17.54
C SER A 78 3.86 1.16 -17.77
N GLY A 79 4.72 0.43 -17.09
CA GLY A 79 4.76 -1.03 -17.20
C GLY A 79 5.55 -1.65 -16.05
N GLY A 80 5.54 -2.98 -15.99
CA GLY A 80 6.26 -3.69 -14.96
C GLY A 80 6.42 -5.17 -15.27
N VAL A 81 7.41 -5.78 -14.63
CA VAL A 81 7.70 -7.20 -14.73
C VAL A 81 7.72 -7.77 -13.32
N GLY A 82 6.90 -8.80 -13.10
CA GLY A 82 6.85 -9.55 -11.84
C GLY A 82 7.54 -10.90 -11.95
N PHE A 83 8.12 -11.37 -10.86
CA PHE A 83 8.66 -12.73 -10.72
C PHE A 83 8.22 -13.34 -9.40
N ALA A 84 8.01 -14.66 -9.39
CA ALA A 84 7.71 -15.42 -8.18
C ALA A 84 8.32 -16.81 -8.30
N GLY A 85 9.18 -17.19 -7.36
CA GLY A 85 9.84 -18.50 -7.34
C GLY A 85 10.69 -18.71 -6.09
N GLY A 86 10.71 -19.95 -5.57
CA GLY A 86 11.64 -20.36 -4.52
C GLY A 86 11.50 -19.64 -3.17
N GLY A 87 10.29 -19.20 -2.79
CA GLY A 87 10.07 -18.48 -1.52
C GLY A 87 10.38 -16.98 -1.60
N VAL A 88 10.67 -16.46 -2.80
CA VAL A 88 10.83 -15.02 -3.06
C VAL A 88 9.94 -14.61 -4.23
N SER A 89 9.28 -13.46 -4.09
CA SER A 89 8.46 -12.83 -5.11
C SER A 89 8.79 -11.35 -5.17
N GLY A 90 8.74 -10.76 -6.34
CA GLY A 90 9.05 -9.35 -6.51
C GLY A 90 8.56 -8.83 -7.84
N GLY A 91 8.74 -7.54 -8.04
CA GLY A 91 8.42 -6.90 -9.30
C GLY A 91 9.12 -5.57 -9.44
N LEU A 92 9.43 -5.23 -10.68
CA LEU A 92 9.94 -3.92 -11.07
C LEU A 92 8.84 -3.22 -11.87
N ASN A 93 8.59 -1.97 -11.55
CA ASN A 93 7.62 -1.10 -12.21
C ASN A 93 8.33 0.16 -12.67
N PHE A 94 7.94 0.68 -13.82
CA PHE A 94 8.39 1.96 -14.34
C PHE A 94 7.20 2.81 -14.76
N ASN A 95 7.34 4.11 -14.60
CA ASN A 95 6.36 5.10 -15.06
C ASN A 95 7.12 6.29 -15.64
N PHE A 96 6.86 6.57 -16.91
CA PHE A 96 7.36 7.72 -17.64
C PHE A 96 6.14 8.49 -18.15
N ALA A 97 5.88 9.67 -17.63
CA ALA A 97 4.79 10.53 -18.07
C ALA A 97 5.30 11.94 -18.32
N GLN A 98 4.81 12.58 -19.37
CA GLN A 98 5.12 13.96 -19.69
C GLN A 98 3.81 14.70 -19.96
N GLY A 99 3.68 15.89 -19.40
CA GLY A 99 2.47 16.71 -19.53
C GLY A 99 2.81 18.18 -19.58
N SER A 100 2.00 18.94 -20.30
CA SER A 100 2.01 20.39 -20.22
C SER A 100 0.59 20.89 -20.04
N THR A 101 0.40 21.82 -19.12
CA THR A 101 -0.88 22.47 -18.84
C THR A 101 -0.70 23.96 -19.09
N ARG A 102 -1.50 24.51 -19.99
CA ARG A 102 -1.58 25.96 -20.22
C ARG A 102 -2.95 26.42 -19.73
N SER A 103 -2.97 27.44 -18.90
CA SER A 103 -4.18 28.04 -18.34
C SER A 103 -4.20 29.52 -18.65
N PHE A 104 -5.35 29.99 -19.11
CA PHE A 104 -5.61 31.40 -19.36
C PHE A 104 -6.94 31.76 -18.69
N GLY A 105 -6.89 32.63 -17.70
CA GLY A 105 -8.05 33.17 -17.00
C GLY A 105 -8.08 34.69 -17.14
N SER A 106 -9.22 35.22 -17.58
CA SER A 106 -9.45 36.67 -17.60
C SER A 106 -10.73 36.96 -16.83
N THR A 107 -10.64 37.87 -15.88
CA THR A 107 -11.78 38.34 -15.07
C THR A 107 -11.80 39.85 -15.09
N SER A 108 -12.91 40.44 -15.54
CA SER A 108 -13.17 41.87 -15.40
C SER A 108 -14.21 42.13 -14.31
N ALA A 109 -13.99 43.17 -13.52
CA ALA A 109 -14.93 43.63 -12.49
C ALA A 109 -15.22 45.11 -12.72
N GLY A 110 -16.50 45.49 -12.81
CA GLY A 110 -16.93 46.86 -13.05
C GLY A 110 -17.83 47.37 -11.93
N VAL A 111 -17.48 48.49 -11.30
CA VAL A 111 -18.29 49.17 -10.27
C VAL A 111 -18.85 50.47 -10.84
N THR A 112 -20.15 50.71 -10.64
CA THR A 112 -20.76 52.02 -10.90
C THR A 112 -20.98 52.71 -9.57
N THR A 113 -20.34 53.87 -9.35
CA THR A 113 -20.51 54.68 -8.15
C THR A 113 -20.95 56.09 -8.50
N MET A 114 -21.55 56.77 -7.53
CA MET A 114 -21.78 58.21 -7.63
C MET A 114 -20.47 58.95 -7.32
N ASP A 115 -20.28 60.12 -7.92
CA ASP A 115 -19.14 60.99 -7.62
C ASP A 115 -19.06 61.29 -6.11
N GLY A 116 -17.87 61.14 -5.54
CA GLY A 116 -17.61 61.26 -4.10
C GLY A 116 -18.00 60.06 -3.22
N TYR A 117 -18.59 58.99 -3.76
CA TYR A 117 -18.96 57.79 -2.99
C TYR A 117 -17.98 56.62 -3.23
N PRO A 118 -17.37 56.05 -2.18
CA PRO A 118 -16.53 54.87 -2.32
C PRO A 118 -17.38 53.64 -2.69
N GLY A 119 -16.90 52.86 -3.66
CA GLY A 119 -17.46 51.56 -4.01
C GLY A 119 -16.39 50.48 -3.97
N SER A 120 -16.79 49.24 -3.67
CA SER A 120 -15.91 48.08 -3.71
C SER A 120 -16.63 46.90 -4.34
N ILE A 121 -15.88 46.08 -5.08
CA ILE A 121 -16.33 44.79 -5.57
C ILE A 121 -15.37 43.74 -5.05
N GLN A 122 -15.91 42.74 -4.39
CA GLN A 122 -15.16 41.57 -3.94
C GLN A 122 -15.82 40.33 -4.53
N SER A 123 -15.06 39.58 -5.32
CA SER A 123 -15.45 38.27 -5.84
C SER A 123 -14.38 37.27 -5.44
N GLY A 124 -14.74 36.29 -4.61
CA GLY A 124 -13.82 35.30 -4.10
C GLY A 124 -14.53 34.24 -3.27
N THR A 125 -13.92 33.07 -3.15
CA THR A 125 -14.42 32.01 -2.24
C THR A 125 -13.73 32.16 -0.90
N VAL A 126 -14.49 32.46 0.15
CA VAL A 126 -13.97 32.40 1.53
C VAL A 126 -13.81 30.95 1.91
N ARG A 127 -12.57 30.45 1.92
CA ARG A 127 -12.24 29.14 2.46
C ARG A 127 -11.95 29.29 3.96
N PRO A 128 -12.85 28.86 4.87
CA PRO A 128 -12.55 28.93 6.28
C PRO A 128 -11.39 27.97 6.58
N PHE A 129 -10.32 28.51 7.15
CA PHE A 129 -9.29 27.72 7.80
C PHE A 129 -9.46 27.93 9.31
N VAL A 130 -9.45 26.83 10.06
CA VAL A 130 -9.50 26.88 11.52
C VAL A 130 -8.15 27.43 11.99
N THR A 131 -8.08 28.73 12.29
CA THR A 131 -6.87 29.39 12.80
C THR A 131 -6.62 29.09 14.27
N SER A 132 -7.66 28.76 15.02
CA SER A 132 -7.54 28.33 16.40
C SER A 132 -8.73 27.43 16.79
N VAL A 133 -8.40 26.35 17.49
CA VAL A 133 -9.37 25.64 18.31
C VAL A 133 -9.34 26.35 19.65
N THR A 134 -10.33 27.16 19.97
CA THR A 134 -10.54 27.59 21.36
C THR A 134 -11.25 26.44 22.07
N PRO A 135 -10.57 25.62 22.88
CA PRO A 135 -11.24 24.50 23.53
C PRO A 135 -12.26 25.06 24.54
N ILE A 136 -13.55 24.82 24.27
CA ILE A 136 -14.57 24.99 25.29
C ILE A 136 -14.42 23.81 26.25
N VAL A 137 -13.79 24.06 27.40
CA VAL A 137 -13.53 23.06 28.47
C VAL A 137 -14.79 22.52 29.15
N SER A 138 -15.98 22.67 28.55
CA SER A 138 -17.25 22.20 29.11
C SER A 138 -17.79 20.90 28.48
N GLN A 139 -17.25 20.42 27.35
CA GLN A 139 -17.75 19.21 26.67
C GLN A 139 -16.64 18.28 26.12
N LEU A 140 -15.39 18.48 26.54
CA LEU A 140 -14.24 17.70 26.04
C LEU A 140 -14.33 16.20 26.38
N GLN A 141 -14.97 15.85 27.51
CA GLN A 141 -15.10 14.47 27.96
C GLN A 141 -15.92 13.61 26.97
N GLN A 142 -17.10 14.10 26.58
CA GLN A 142 -18.03 13.34 25.72
C GLN A 142 -17.47 13.07 24.32
N ARG A 143 -16.67 14.00 23.78
CA ARG A 143 -16.04 13.84 22.46
C ARG A 143 -14.81 12.94 22.52
N ALA A 144 -14.02 13.00 23.59
CA ALA A 144 -12.91 12.08 23.83
C ALA A 144 -13.38 10.62 23.98
N ASP A 145 -14.50 10.41 24.66
CA ASP A 145 -15.12 9.09 24.83
C ASP A 145 -15.62 8.51 23.49
N ALA A 146 -16.19 9.36 22.61
CA ALA A 146 -16.62 8.94 21.28
C ALA A 146 -15.44 8.53 20.38
N PHE A 147 -14.34 9.28 20.38
CA PHE A 147 -13.13 8.91 19.63
C PHE A 147 -12.45 7.65 20.20
N ALA A 148 -12.43 7.48 21.52
CA ALA A 148 -11.93 6.27 22.15
C ALA A 148 -12.80 5.04 21.83
N ALA A 149 -14.12 5.19 21.72
CA ALA A 149 -15.03 4.12 21.33
C ALA A 149 -14.79 3.65 19.88
N ILE A 150 -14.60 4.59 18.94
CA ILE A 150 -14.30 4.28 17.54
C ILE A 150 -12.95 3.55 17.43
N GLY A 151 -11.92 3.99 18.17
CA GLY A 151 -10.62 3.32 18.19
C GLY A 151 -10.67 1.90 18.75
N ARG A 152 -11.51 1.65 19.77
CA ARG A 152 -11.71 0.30 20.34
C ARG A 152 -12.42 -0.64 19.37
N GLN A 153 -13.38 -0.13 18.61
CA GLN A 153 -14.08 -0.91 17.57
C GLN A 153 -13.13 -1.32 16.44
N GLN A 154 -12.35 -0.38 15.90
CA GLN A 154 -11.36 -0.69 14.85
C GLN A 154 -10.34 -1.74 15.31
N LEU A 155 -9.87 -1.66 16.57
CA LEU A 155 -8.96 -2.66 17.12
C LEU A 155 -9.62 -4.03 17.30
N ALA A 156 -10.90 -4.07 17.68
CA ALA A 156 -11.67 -5.30 17.77
C ALA A 156 -11.84 -5.96 16.39
N ASP A 157 -12.17 -5.17 15.37
CA ASP A 157 -12.32 -5.64 13.98
C ASP A 157 -11.00 -6.18 13.43
N LEU A 158 -9.88 -5.51 13.72
CA LEU A 158 -8.54 -5.99 13.35
C LEU A 158 -8.21 -7.32 14.05
N ARG A 159 -8.51 -7.46 15.34
CA ARG A 159 -8.32 -8.73 16.06
C ARG A 159 -9.18 -9.85 15.49
N GLN A 160 -10.44 -9.57 15.18
CA GLN A 160 -11.36 -10.54 14.59
C GLN A 160 -10.92 -10.96 13.18
N SER A 161 -10.48 -10.01 12.35
CA SER A 161 -9.98 -10.32 11.01
C SER A 161 -8.72 -11.20 11.07
N GLN A 162 -7.79 -10.91 11.99
CA GLN A 162 -6.60 -11.73 12.21
C GLN A 162 -6.94 -13.14 12.70
N ALA A 163 -7.88 -13.29 13.63
CA ALA A 163 -8.36 -14.60 14.07
C ALA A 163 -8.94 -15.41 12.89
N SER A 164 -9.78 -14.78 12.06
CA SER A 164 -10.38 -15.43 10.89
C SER A 164 -9.35 -15.91 9.84
N LEU A 165 -8.22 -15.21 9.74
CA LEU A 165 -7.14 -15.57 8.83
C LEU A 165 -6.30 -16.73 9.39
N ALA A 166 -6.09 -16.75 10.71
CA ALA A 166 -5.45 -17.86 11.38
C ALA A 166 -6.26 -19.15 11.20
N ASP A 167 -7.59 -19.09 11.40
CA ASP A 167 -8.49 -20.22 11.23
C ASP A 167 -8.48 -20.75 9.79
N ARG A 168 -8.55 -19.85 8.79
CA ARG A 168 -8.47 -20.24 7.37
C ARG A 168 -7.15 -20.92 7.00
N ARG A 169 -6.03 -20.45 7.55
CA ARG A 169 -4.71 -21.08 7.34
C ARG A 169 -4.64 -22.44 7.98
N LEU A 170 -5.15 -22.59 9.21
CA LEU A 170 -5.23 -23.86 9.91
C LEU A 170 -6.02 -24.89 9.09
N GLN A 171 -7.22 -24.52 8.63
CA GLN A 171 -8.05 -25.39 7.80
C GLN A 171 -7.36 -25.79 6.49
N SER A 172 -6.70 -24.84 5.82
CA SER A 172 -5.94 -25.13 4.60
C SER A 172 -4.83 -26.16 4.82
N HIS A 173 -4.06 -26.03 5.91
CA HIS A 173 -3.02 -27.00 6.24
C HIS A 173 -3.59 -28.36 6.61
N LEU A 174 -4.70 -28.41 7.35
CA LEU A 174 -5.37 -29.66 7.70
C LEU A 174 -5.89 -30.39 6.46
N ASN A 175 -6.56 -29.70 5.54
CA ASN A 175 -7.08 -30.32 4.33
C ASN A 175 -5.96 -30.91 3.46
N ARG A 176 -4.84 -30.19 3.33
CA ARG A 176 -3.65 -30.70 2.61
C ARG A 176 -3.00 -31.87 3.32
N ALA A 177 -2.94 -31.84 4.65
CA ALA A 177 -2.40 -32.94 5.44
C ALA A 177 -3.24 -34.21 5.26
N ILE A 178 -4.57 -34.08 5.35
CA ILE A 178 -5.51 -35.20 5.18
C ILE A 178 -5.43 -35.78 3.76
N SER A 179 -5.37 -34.93 2.74
CA SER A 179 -5.20 -35.39 1.35
C SER A 179 -3.89 -36.16 1.18
N ALA A 180 -2.76 -35.61 1.66
CA ALA A 180 -1.47 -36.29 1.55
C ALA A 180 -1.42 -37.60 2.37
N ASP A 181 -2.11 -37.66 3.51
CA ASP A 181 -2.25 -38.86 4.33
C ASP A 181 -3.05 -39.95 3.58
N SER A 182 -4.16 -39.58 2.93
CA SER A 182 -4.94 -40.51 2.10
C SER A 182 -4.19 -40.98 0.86
N ASP A 183 -3.33 -40.13 0.30
CA ASP A 183 -2.51 -40.46 -0.87
C ASP A 183 -1.28 -41.32 -0.52
N GLY A 184 -1.03 -41.58 0.78
CA GLY A 184 0.13 -42.32 1.27
C GLY A 184 1.45 -41.52 1.26
N ASP A 185 1.42 -40.22 0.96
CA ASP A 185 2.60 -39.35 1.05
C ASP A 185 2.78 -38.83 2.48
N TYR A 186 3.21 -39.75 3.36
CA TYR A 186 3.37 -39.49 4.78
C TYR A 186 4.35 -38.35 5.09
N ARG A 187 5.32 -38.07 4.20
CA ARG A 187 6.28 -36.97 4.42
C ARG A 187 5.61 -35.61 4.26
N VAL A 188 4.81 -35.46 3.20
CA VAL A 188 4.05 -34.23 2.94
C VAL A 188 2.94 -34.07 3.98
N ALA A 189 2.29 -35.16 4.38
CA ALA A 189 1.28 -35.16 5.45
C ALA A 189 1.87 -34.63 6.77
N ILE A 190 3.03 -35.16 7.22
CA ILE A 190 3.72 -34.70 8.44
C ILE A 190 4.07 -33.21 8.36
N ALA A 191 4.59 -32.74 7.22
CA ALA A 191 4.95 -31.34 7.06
C ALA A 191 3.75 -30.39 7.19
N ASN A 192 2.60 -30.77 6.62
CA ASN A 192 1.37 -29.98 6.74
C ASN A 192 0.75 -30.09 8.15
N TYR A 193 0.79 -31.25 8.79
CA TYR A 193 0.37 -31.39 10.18
C TYR A 193 1.21 -30.55 11.15
N ASN A 194 2.54 -30.48 10.97
CA ASN A 194 3.39 -29.62 11.79
C ASN A 194 3.06 -28.13 11.63
N ARG A 195 2.68 -27.68 10.43
CA ARG A 195 2.19 -26.31 10.20
C ARG A 195 0.82 -26.07 10.85
N ALA A 196 -0.07 -27.05 10.83
CA ALA A 196 -1.34 -26.99 11.53
C ALA A 196 -1.15 -26.96 13.07
N ILE A 197 -0.21 -27.73 13.62
CA ILE A 197 0.16 -27.73 15.05
C ILE A 197 0.53 -26.33 15.50
N ALA A 198 1.37 -25.62 14.74
CA ALA A 198 1.82 -24.27 15.05
C ALA A 198 0.67 -23.23 15.11
N ALA A 199 -0.43 -23.48 14.38
CA ALA A 199 -1.60 -22.62 14.36
C ALA A 199 -2.74 -23.12 15.30
N SER A 200 -2.60 -24.30 15.89
CA SER A 200 -3.63 -24.94 16.72
C SER A 200 -3.34 -24.76 18.22
N GLY A 201 -4.39 -24.58 19.01
CA GLY A 201 -4.33 -24.56 20.48
C GLY A 201 -5.08 -25.74 21.11
N GLY A 202 -4.78 -26.02 22.38
CA GLY A 202 -5.56 -26.93 23.22
C GLY A 202 -5.57 -28.40 22.75
N SER A 203 -6.75 -29.02 22.78
CA SER A 203 -6.94 -30.46 22.51
C SER A 203 -6.65 -30.85 21.06
N LEU A 204 -6.92 -29.97 20.09
CA LEU A 204 -6.64 -30.23 18.68
C LEU A 204 -5.15 -30.46 18.45
N ARG A 205 -4.31 -29.63 19.08
CA ARG A 205 -2.85 -29.74 18.97
C ARG A 205 -2.35 -31.12 19.38
N PHE A 206 -2.84 -31.64 20.51
CA PHE A 206 -2.47 -32.95 21.02
C PHE A 206 -2.85 -34.08 20.04
N GLN A 207 -4.04 -34.01 19.44
CA GLN A 207 -4.46 -34.98 18.43
C GLN A 207 -3.56 -34.96 17.19
N LEU A 208 -3.17 -33.76 16.73
CA LEU A 208 -2.27 -33.61 15.59
C LEU A 208 -0.86 -34.14 15.90
N GLU A 209 -0.33 -33.88 17.10
CA GLU A 209 0.96 -34.41 17.55
C GLU A 209 0.94 -35.96 17.60
N GLN A 210 -0.13 -36.56 18.14
CA GLN A 210 -0.31 -38.01 18.11
C GLN A 210 -0.36 -38.56 16.68
N ARG A 211 -1.10 -37.90 15.78
CA ARG A 211 -1.17 -38.31 14.37
C ARG A 211 0.21 -38.26 13.71
N VAL A 212 0.99 -37.21 13.94
CA VAL A 212 2.36 -37.09 13.41
C VAL A 212 3.25 -38.24 13.87
N GLU A 213 3.19 -38.63 15.14
CA GLU A 213 3.97 -39.78 15.64
C GLU A 213 3.55 -41.10 15.00
N THR A 214 2.25 -41.32 14.78
CA THR A 214 1.78 -42.51 14.05
C THR A 214 2.34 -42.56 12.62
N LEU A 215 2.35 -41.44 11.89
CA LEU A 215 2.89 -41.36 10.53
C LEU A 215 4.41 -41.60 10.48
N LYS A 216 5.16 -41.12 11.48
CA LYS A 216 6.60 -41.37 11.57
C LYS A 216 6.93 -42.84 11.74
N ASN A 217 6.13 -43.57 12.52
CA ASN A 217 6.29 -45.01 12.70
C ASN A 217 6.02 -45.77 11.39
N LEU A 218 4.96 -45.39 10.66
CA LEU A 218 4.66 -45.97 9.33
C LEU A 218 5.83 -45.79 8.34
N ILE A 219 6.40 -44.58 8.24
CA ILE A 219 7.58 -44.33 7.39
C ILE A 219 8.78 -45.20 7.81
N ARG A 220 8.98 -45.42 9.10
CA ARG A 220 10.07 -46.27 9.61
C ARG A 220 9.85 -47.72 9.18
N GLU A 221 8.63 -48.23 9.29
CA GLU A 221 8.26 -49.60 8.89
C GLU A 221 8.44 -49.81 7.37
N GLU A 222 7.96 -48.89 6.53
CA GLU A 222 8.14 -48.96 5.08
C GLU A 222 9.62 -49.03 4.68
N ARG A 223 10.48 -48.26 5.36
CA ARG A 223 11.93 -48.27 5.11
C ARG A 223 12.56 -49.61 5.47
N ILE A 224 12.11 -50.24 6.55
CA ILE A 224 12.59 -51.56 6.96
C ILE A 224 12.17 -52.61 5.93
N GLN A 225 10.90 -52.61 5.51
CA GLN A 225 10.39 -53.54 4.49
C GLN A 225 11.14 -53.39 3.15
N LYS A 226 11.35 -52.15 2.69
CA LYS A 226 12.11 -51.89 1.45
C LYS A 226 13.56 -52.34 1.53
N ARG A 227 14.20 -52.22 2.70
CA ARG A 227 15.56 -52.74 2.92
C ARG A 227 15.58 -54.28 2.86
N GLN A 228 14.64 -54.94 3.52
CA GLN A 228 14.54 -56.40 3.50
C GLN A 228 14.32 -56.95 2.08
N SER A 229 13.44 -56.33 1.29
CA SER A 229 13.22 -56.75 -0.10
C SER A 229 14.44 -56.47 -1.01
N SER A 230 15.18 -55.38 -0.78
CA SER A 230 16.40 -55.09 -1.54
C SER A 230 17.55 -56.07 -1.26
N VAL A 231 17.64 -56.56 -0.01
CA VAL A 231 18.66 -57.54 0.38
C VAL A 231 18.35 -58.91 -0.22
N ALA A 232 17.07 -59.30 -0.27
CA ALA A 232 16.63 -60.55 -0.88
C ALA A 232 16.89 -60.62 -2.40
N ASN A 233 16.96 -59.47 -3.08
CA ASN A 233 17.07 -59.38 -4.54
C ASN A 233 18.47 -58.97 -5.03
N LYS A 234 19.49 -58.96 -4.16
CA LYS A 234 20.86 -58.64 -4.55
C LYS A 234 21.43 -59.84 -5.35
N PRO A 235 21.81 -59.68 -6.62
CA PRO A 235 22.42 -60.76 -7.39
C PRO A 235 23.67 -61.25 -6.66
N GLN A 236 23.81 -62.57 -6.54
CA GLN A 236 25.02 -63.16 -5.97
C GLN A 236 26.23 -62.61 -6.73
N PRO A 237 27.29 -62.17 -6.04
CA PRO A 237 28.49 -61.69 -6.71
C PRO A 237 28.98 -62.79 -7.65
N ALA A 238 29.07 -62.48 -8.94
CA ALA A 238 29.68 -63.38 -9.90
C ALA A 238 31.07 -63.73 -9.38
N LEU A 239 31.35 -65.04 -9.24
CA LEU A 239 32.66 -65.55 -8.86
C LEU A 239 33.72 -64.85 -9.71
N ALA A 240 34.62 -64.13 -9.05
CA ALA A 240 35.70 -63.43 -9.73
C ALA A 240 36.49 -64.43 -10.61
N PRO A 241 36.88 -64.06 -11.84
CA PRO A 241 37.71 -64.92 -12.66
C PRO A 241 39.03 -65.21 -11.94
N VAL A 242 39.40 -66.49 -11.91
CA VAL A 242 40.64 -66.99 -11.30
C VAL A 242 41.83 -66.26 -11.92
N PRO A 243 42.73 -65.64 -11.15
CA PRO A 243 43.89 -64.94 -11.70
C PRO A 243 44.80 -65.93 -12.43
N GLU A 244 45.15 -65.63 -13.68
CA GLU A 244 46.11 -66.41 -14.46
C GLU A 244 47.49 -66.41 -13.78
N PRO A 245 48.23 -67.54 -13.85
CA PRO A 245 49.54 -67.67 -13.21
C PRO A 245 50.55 -66.71 -13.84
N VAL A 246 51.22 -65.92 -12.99
CA VAL A 246 52.28 -64.98 -13.37
C VAL A 246 53.50 -65.79 -13.85
N PRO A 247 54.05 -65.52 -15.06
CA PRO A 247 55.24 -66.21 -15.54
C PRO A 247 56.49 -65.83 -14.73
N GLU A 248 57.27 -66.85 -14.39
CA GLU A 248 58.51 -66.82 -13.60
C GLU A 248 59.63 -66.08 -14.37
N PRO A 249 60.40 -65.17 -13.73
CA PRO A 249 61.42 -64.37 -14.42
C PRO A 249 62.66 -65.20 -14.80
N GLU A 250 63.09 -65.04 -16.05
CA GLU A 250 64.27 -65.65 -16.66
C GLU A 250 65.57 -65.16 -15.98
N PRO A 251 66.56 -66.03 -15.68
CA PRO A 251 67.80 -65.62 -15.01
C PRO A 251 68.77 -64.88 -15.96
N GLU A 252 69.27 -63.74 -15.50
CA GLU A 252 70.26 -62.92 -16.23
C GLU A 252 71.64 -63.62 -16.36
N PRO A 253 72.35 -63.43 -17.48
CA PRO A 253 73.66 -64.04 -17.72
C PRO A 253 74.78 -63.36 -16.91
N VAL A 254 75.61 -64.18 -16.27
CA VAL A 254 76.81 -63.78 -15.53
C VAL A 254 77.94 -63.43 -16.52
N PRO A 255 78.61 -62.26 -16.40
CA PRO A 255 79.76 -61.93 -17.25
C PRO A 255 81.03 -62.65 -16.77
N GLU A 256 81.70 -63.35 -17.69
CA GLU A 256 83.04 -63.95 -17.50
C GLU A 256 84.11 -62.86 -17.44
N GLN A 257 85.10 -63.04 -16.54
CA GLN A 257 86.28 -62.18 -16.38
C GLN A 257 87.47 -62.72 -17.18
#